data_AF-A0A3M9M5G6-F1
#
_entry.id   AF-A0A3M9M5G6-F1
#
_cell.length_a   1.000
_cell.length_b   1.000
_cell.length_c   1.000
_cell.angle_alpha   90.00
_cell.angle_beta   90.00
_cell.angle_gamma   90.00
#
_symmetry.space_group_name_H-M   'P 1'
#
loop_
_entity.id
_entity.type
_entity.pdbx_description
1 polymer ?
#
loop_
_entity_poly.entity_id
_entity_poly.type
_entity_poly.pdbx_seq_one_letter_code
_entity_poly.pdbx_strand_id
1 'polypeptide(L)'
;MLMTGVVWGTTVLTVANRDYLKSLMAQVIPAQRWGVCTPPLPTSNAWNTKNGWGPRPGGYRLNSLGHIGGHGHNYNAVILSRAPRGFYYGRDTVGGVSRILYAAMAAPLR
;
A
#
# COMPACT_ATOMS: atom_id res chain seq x y z
N MET A 1 7.50 0.23 -13.10
CA MET A 1 6.59 -0.52 -12.18
C MET A 1 5.27 0.25 -12.05
N LEU A 2 4.11 -0.42 -11.93
CA LEU A 2 2.76 0.19 -12.03
C LEU A 2 2.57 1.45 -11.17
N MET A 3 2.89 1.39 -9.87
CA MET A 3 2.73 2.55 -8.97
C MET A 3 3.57 3.75 -9.40
N THR A 4 4.75 3.52 -9.98
CA THR A 4 5.56 4.61 -10.54
C THR A 4 4.80 5.37 -11.63
N GLY A 5 4.09 4.65 -12.50
CA GLY A 5 3.27 5.26 -13.55
C GLY A 5 2.03 5.98 -13.01
N VAL A 6 1.39 5.44 -11.96
CA VAL A 6 0.23 6.08 -11.32
C VAL A 6 0.64 7.38 -10.60
N VAL A 7 1.78 7.37 -9.90
CA VAL A 7 2.24 8.53 -9.12
C VAL A 7 2.88 9.58 -10.01
N TRP A 8 3.91 9.22 -10.78
CA TRP A 8 4.75 10.19 -11.50
C TRP A 8 4.44 10.28 -13.00
N GLY A 9 3.77 9.30 -13.57
CA GLY A 9 3.33 9.35 -14.96
C GLY A 9 4.08 8.42 -15.89
N THR A 10 3.47 8.21 -17.06
CA THR A 10 4.05 7.54 -18.23
C THR A 10 3.51 8.23 -19.49
N THR A 11 4.02 7.88 -20.67
CA THR A 11 3.44 8.32 -21.95
C THR A 11 2.04 7.74 -22.22
N VAL A 12 1.63 6.71 -21.48
CA VAL A 12 0.34 6.03 -21.63
C VAL A 12 -0.72 6.60 -20.67
N LEU A 13 -0.33 7.01 -19.46
CA LEU A 13 -1.25 7.51 -18.44
C LEU A 13 -1.24 9.04 -18.40
N THR A 14 -2.31 9.65 -18.91
CA THR A 14 -2.56 11.09 -18.79
C THR A 14 -2.69 11.51 -17.33
N VAL A 15 -2.60 12.82 -17.05
CA VAL A 15 -2.85 13.38 -15.71
C VAL A 15 -4.23 12.96 -15.20
N ALA A 16 -5.28 13.13 -16.01
CA ALA A 16 -6.66 12.79 -15.63
C ALA A 16 -6.82 11.29 -15.27
N ASN A 17 -6.21 10.39 -16.04
CA ASN A 17 -6.25 8.95 -15.75
C ASN A 17 -5.61 8.63 -14.39
N ARG A 18 -4.49 9.29 -14.07
CA ARG A 18 -3.78 9.09 -12.80
C ARG A 18 -4.57 9.63 -11.62
N ASP A 19 -5.19 10.79 -11.77
CA ASP A 19 -6.01 11.39 -10.71
C ASP A 19 -7.24 10.54 -10.43
N TYR A 20 -7.88 10.01 -11.47
CA TYR A 20 -8.98 9.05 -11.32
C TYR A 20 -8.54 7.76 -10.62
N LEU A 21 -7.40 7.16 -11.02
CA LEU A 21 -6.88 5.97 -10.36
C LEU A 21 -6.54 6.21 -8.88
N LYS A 22 -5.87 7.33 -8.57
CA LYS A 22 -5.54 7.70 -7.19
C LYS A 22 -6.80 7.93 -6.35
N SER A 23 -7.85 8.53 -6.90
CA SER A 23 -9.10 8.77 -6.18
C SER A 23 -9.79 7.45 -5.81
N LEU A 24 -9.87 6.49 -6.72
CA LEU A 24 -10.39 5.15 -6.44
C LEU A 24 -9.57 4.44 -5.35
N MET A 25 -8.24 4.53 -5.42
CA MET A 25 -7.35 3.90 -4.44
C MET A 25 -7.43 4.54 -3.04
N ALA A 26 -7.75 5.84 -2.96
CA ALA A 26 -7.98 6.55 -1.69
C ALA A 26 -9.37 6.25 -1.08
N GLN A 27 -10.30 5.71 -1.88
CA GLN A 27 -11.67 5.40 -1.47
C GLN A 27 -11.91 3.91 -1.13
N VAL A 28 -10.86 3.09 -1.10
CA VAL A 28 -10.93 1.70 -0.57
C VAL A 28 -11.69 1.70 0.76
N ILE A 29 -12.66 0.80 0.96
CA ILE A 29 -13.52 0.83 2.15
C ILE A 29 -12.75 0.54 3.46
N PRO A 30 -13.22 1.03 4.63
CA PRO A 30 -12.50 0.87 5.90
C PRO A 30 -12.08 -0.56 6.24
N ALA A 31 -12.94 -1.55 6.02
CA ALA A 31 -12.64 -2.96 6.29
C ALA A 31 -11.47 -3.53 5.45
N GLN A 32 -11.13 -2.87 4.34
CA GLN A 32 -10.06 -3.27 3.42
C GLN A 32 -8.85 -2.30 3.44
N ARG A 33 -8.85 -1.28 4.31
CA ARG A 33 -7.73 -0.37 4.53
C ARG A 33 -6.72 -0.98 5.51
N TRP A 34 -5.88 -1.87 4.99
CA TRP A 34 -4.78 -2.47 5.73
C TRP A 34 -3.53 -2.58 4.83
N GLY A 35 -2.40 -2.95 5.41
CA GLY A 35 -1.13 -3.09 4.68
C GLY A 35 -0.45 -1.74 4.47
N VAL A 36 -0.11 -1.35 3.23
CA VAL A 36 0.70 -0.15 2.96
C VAL A 36 0.18 1.12 3.66
N CYS A 37 -1.15 1.26 3.85
CA CYS A 37 -1.75 2.35 4.62
C CYS A 37 -1.81 2.12 6.15
N THR A 38 -0.92 1.28 6.69
CA THR A 38 -0.77 0.98 8.12
C THR A 38 0.60 1.51 8.59
N PRO A 39 0.68 2.27 9.70
CA PRO A 39 -0.40 2.62 10.65
C PRO A 39 -1.42 3.61 10.07
N PRO A 40 -2.55 3.89 10.77
CA PRO A 40 -3.43 4.99 10.38
C PRO A 40 -2.59 6.24 10.13
N LEU A 41 -2.66 6.73 8.90
CA LEU A 41 -1.87 7.86 8.46
C LEU A 41 -2.60 9.16 8.86
N PRO A 42 -1.88 10.24 9.19
CA PRO A 42 -2.48 11.56 9.37
C PRO A 42 -3.38 11.91 8.18
N THR A 43 -4.47 12.64 8.41
CA THR A 43 -5.43 13.04 7.35
C THR A 43 -4.79 13.87 6.24
N SER A 44 -3.65 14.47 6.55
CA SER A 44 -2.80 15.28 5.68
C SER A 44 -1.78 14.46 4.88
N ASN A 45 -1.71 13.14 5.07
CA ASN A 45 -0.97 12.23 4.18
C ASN A 45 -1.85 11.81 3.00
N ALA A 46 -1.30 11.90 1.80
CA ALA A 46 -1.86 11.23 0.64
C ALA A 46 -1.49 9.74 0.71
N TRP A 47 -2.48 8.87 0.60
CA TRP A 47 -2.26 7.43 0.49
C TRP A 47 -3.13 6.83 -0.60
N ASN A 48 -2.53 5.91 -1.35
CA ASN A 48 -3.21 5.14 -2.38
C ASN A 48 -2.85 3.69 -2.15
N THR A 49 -3.85 2.83 -1.92
CA THR A 49 -3.60 1.40 -1.67
C THR A 49 -4.42 0.51 -2.59
N LYS A 50 -3.89 -0.66 -2.88
CA LYS A 50 -4.66 -1.78 -3.43
C LYS A 50 -4.21 -3.08 -2.78
N ASN A 51 -5.19 -3.76 -2.19
CA ASN A 51 -4.99 -5.04 -1.54
C ASN A 51 -5.54 -6.19 -2.40
N GLY A 52 -4.98 -7.38 -2.20
CA GLY A 52 -5.43 -8.64 -2.78
C GLY A 52 -5.16 -9.80 -1.83
N TRP A 53 -6.15 -10.65 -1.62
CA TRP A 53 -6.02 -11.81 -0.74
C TRP A 53 -6.89 -12.97 -1.20
N GLY A 54 -6.51 -14.17 -0.78
CA GLY A 54 -7.33 -15.36 -1.01
C GLY A 54 -6.61 -16.65 -0.61
N PRO A 55 -7.36 -17.75 -0.43
CA PRO A 55 -6.78 -19.05 -0.15
C PRO A 55 -6.00 -19.59 -1.35
N ARG A 56 -4.90 -20.29 -1.05
CA ARG A 56 -4.08 -21.08 -1.98
C ARG A 56 -3.59 -22.35 -1.26
N PRO A 57 -3.05 -23.34 -1.98
CA PRO A 57 -2.31 -24.42 -1.34
C PRO A 57 -1.22 -23.87 -0.39
N GLY A 58 -1.20 -24.38 0.84
CA GLY A 58 -0.29 -23.90 1.89
C GLY A 58 -0.68 -22.56 2.54
N GLY A 59 -1.96 -22.16 2.45
CA GLY A 59 -2.52 -21.02 3.18
C GLY A 59 -2.82 -19.80 2.31
N TYR A 60 -3.19 -18.70 2.95
CA TYR A 60 -3.60 -17.50 2.25
C TYR A 60 -2.42 -16.82 1.53
N ARG A 61 -2.73 -16.07 0.49
CA ARG A 61 -1.86 -15.02 -0.05
C ARG A 61 -2.45 -13.69 0.36
N LEU A 62 -1.61 -12.80 0.85
CA LEU A 62 -2.00 -11.43 1.16
C LEU A 62 -0.95 -10.50 0.59
N ASN A 63 -1.43 -9.65 -0.30
CA ASN A 63 -0.62 -8.69 -1.02
C ASN A 63 -1.17 -7.30 -0.73
N SER A 64 -0.27 -6.37 -0.48
CA SER A 64 -0.59 -4.96 -0.35
C SER A 64 0.40 -4.15 -1.17
N LEU A 65 -0.10 -3.22 -1.97
CA LEU A 65 0.71 -2.30 -2.74
C LEU A 65 0.14 -0.89 -2.63
N GLY A 66 1.01 0.10 -2.75
CA GLY A 66 0.55 1.48 -2.69
C GLY A 66 1.64 2.51 -2.70
N HIS A 67 1.19 3.75 -2.48
CA HIS A 67 2.01 4.94 -2.35
C HIS A 67 1.65 5.68 -1.06
N ILE A 68 2.65 6.19 -0.37
CA ILE A 68 2.51 7.14 0.75
C ILE A 68 3.25 8.41 0.38
N GLY A 69 2.55 9.54 0.48
CA GLY A 69 3.09 10.88 0.29
C GLY A 69 2.67 11.85 1.40
N GLY A 70 3.57 12.77 1.76
CA GLY A 70 3.35 13.80 2.79
C GLY A 70 4.02 13.46 4.13
N HIS A 71 4.14 14.45 5.02
CA HIS A 71 4.71 14.31 6.38
C HIS A 71 6.12 13.71 6.41
N GLY A 72 6.97 14.11 5.46
CA GLY A 72 8.34 13.59 5.35
C GLY A 72 8.44 12.22 4.66
N HIS A 73 7.31 11.65 4.20
CA HIS A 73 7.29 10.39 3.46
C HIS A 73 6.97 10.62 1.97
N ASN A 74 7.66 9.89 1.11
CA ASN A 74 7.36 9.82 -0.32
C ASN A 74 7.89 8.51 -0.89
N TYR A 75 7.09 7.44 -0.87
CA TYR A 75 7.55 6.13 -1.31
C TYR A 75 6.44 5.24 -1.84
N ASN A 76 6.82 4.32 -2.73
CA ASN A 76 6.00 3.19 -3.12
C ASN A 76 6.40 1.97 -2.31
N ALA A 77 5.42 1.15 -1.92
CA ALA A 77 5.67 -0.12 -1.24
C ALA A 77 4.87 -1.24 -1.92
N VAL A 78 5.47 -2.42 -1.98
CA VAL A 78 4.82 -3.67 -2.39
C VAL A 78 5.22 -4.74 -1.39
N ILE A 79 4.24 -5.32 -0.72
CA ILE A 79 4.42 -6.36 0.28
C ILE A 79 3.64 -7.58 -0.21
N LEU A 80 4.36 -8.68 -0.46
CA LEU A 80 3.79 -9.96 -0.87
C LEU A 80 4.02 -10.96 0.25
N SER A 81 2.96 -11.61 0.72
CA SER A 81 3.03 -12.54 1.85
C SER A 81 2.30 -13.84 1.61
N ARG A 82 2.89 -14.92 2.13
CA ARG A 82 2.25 -16.24 2.30
C ARG A 82 1.88 -16.40 3.76
N ALA A 83 0.60 -16.60 4.04
CA ALA A 83 0.06 -16.69 5.38
C ALA A 83 -0.50 -18.10 5.65
N PRO A 84 0.32 -19.04 6.16
CA PRO A 84 -0.13 -20.41 6.43
C PRO A 84 -1.24 -20.49 7.48
N ARG A 85 -1.34 -19.46 8.35
CA ARG A 85 -2.31 -19.37 9.45
C ARG A 85 -3.55 -18.52 9.10
N GLY A 86 -3.86 -18.38 7.82
CA GLY A 86 -5.10 -17.73 7.35
C GLY A 86 -5.03 -16.22 7.17
N PHE A 87 -6.18 -15.61 6.89
CA PHE A 87 -6.29 -14.18 6.53
C PHE A 87 -5.78 -13.25 7.63
N TYR A 88 -6.24 -13.39 8.87
CA TYR A 88 -5.92 -12.45 9.94
C TYR A 88 -4.42 -12.43 10.27
N TYR A 89 -3.80 -13.61 10.41
CA TYR A 89 -2.36 -13.73 10.58
C TYR A 89 -1.58 -13.02 9.46
N GLY A 90 -2.02 -13.20 8.21
CA GLY A 90 -1.44 -12.52 7.07
C GLY A 90 -1.62 -11.00 7.11
N ARG A 91 -2.80 -10.53 7.50
CA ARG A 91 -3.12 -9.10 7.58
C ARG A 91 -2.23 -8.42 8.60
N ASP A 92 -2.06 -9.06 9.76
CA ASP A 92 -1.20 -8.56 10.83
C ASP A 92 0.27 -8.58 10.42
N THR A 93 0.72 -9.64 9.72
CA THR A 93 2.07 -9.72 9.15
C THR A 93 2.35 -8.58 8.18
N VAL A 94 1.47 -8.36 7.19
CA VAL A 94 1.63 -7.27 6.20
C VAL A 94 1.57 -5.90 6.89
N GLY A 95 0.69 -5.73 7.88
CA GLY A 95 0.61 -4.50 8.68
C GLY A 95 1.86 -4.26 9.54
N GLY A 96 2.48 -5.31 10.07
CA GLY A 96 3.75 -5.23 10.80
C GLY A 96 4.88 -4.71 9.92
N VAL A 97 5.05 -5.29 8.73
CA VAL A 97 6.03 -4.83 7.73
C VAL A 97 5.76 -3.37 7.33
N SER A 98 4.51 -2.99 7.14
CA SER A 98 4.14 -1.63 6.76
C SER A 98 4.54 -0.59 7.81
N ARG A 99 4.38 -0.91 9.11
CA ARG A 99 4.86 -0.04 10.21
C ARG A 99 6.37 0.12 10.22
N ILE A 100 7.11 -0.96 9.97
CA ILE A 100 8.58 -0.93 9.87
C ILE A 100 9.01 -0.02 8.72
N LEU A 101 8.40 -0.19 7.54
CA LEU A 101 8.67 0.65 6.37
C LEU A 101 8.36 2.13 6.67
N TYR A 102 7.20 2.42 7.23
CA TYR A 102 6.82 3.80 7.57
C TYR A 102 7.86 4.45 8.48
N ALA A 103 8.25 3.78 9.57
CA ALA A 103 9.28 4.30 10.48
C ALA A 103 10.64 4.51 9.79
N ALA A 104 11.08 3.55 8.96
CA ALA A 104 12.35 3.64 8.25
C ALA A 104 12.39 4.78 7.22
N MET A 105 11.27 5.02 6.53
CA MET A 105 11.17 6.04 5.48
C MET A 105 10.95 7.47 6.00
N ALA A 106 10.79 7.67 7.32
CA ALA A 106 10.88 9.00 7.94
C ALA A 106 12.33 9.47 8.14
N ALA A 107 13.29 8.54 8.17
CA ALA A 107 14.68 8.85 8.41
C ALA A 107 15.42 9.10 7.09
N PRO A 108 16.23 10.16 6.97
CA PRO A 108 17.15 10.31 5.85
C PRO A 108 18.08 9.09 5.77
N LEU A 109 18.34 8.60 4.56
CA LEU A 109 19.39 7.61 4.35
C LEU A 109 20.72 8.21 4.80
N ARG A 110 21.39 7.54 5.73
CA ARG A 110 22.75 7.87 6.16
C ARG A 110 23.75 7.36 5.14
#